data_AF-A0A392W1F9-F1
#
_entry.id   AF-A0A392W1F9-F1
#
_cell.length_a   1.000
_cell.length_b   1.000
_cell.length_c   1.000
_cell.angle_alpha   90.00
_cell.angle_beta   90.00
_cell.angle_gamma   90.00
#
_symmetry.space_group_name_H-M   'P 1'
#
loop_
_entity.id
_entity.type
_entity.pdbx_description
1 polymer ?
#
loop_
_entity_poly.entity_id
_entity_poly.type
_entity_poly.pdbx_seq_one_letter_code
_entity_poly.pdbx_strand_id
1 'polypeptide(L)' 'AVYDKDTPDRWYNVAHAVGGKTPEEVKKHYELLVEDIKHIESGKVPFPNYKKISASHEEK' A
#
# COMPACT_ATOMS: atom_id res chain seq x y z
N ALA A 1 2.80 -10.86 -8.65
CA ALA A 1 1.57 -10.63 -7.85
C ALA A 1 0.46 -11.51 -8.42
N VAL A 2 -0.57 -11.90 -7.63
CA VAL A 2 -1.65 -12.79 -8.12
C VAL A 2 -2.42 -12.18 -9.32
N TYR A 3 -2.42 -10.86 -9.42
CA TYR A 3 -2.85 -10.13 -10.61
C TYR A 3 -1.71 -9.21 -11.03
N ASP A 4 -0.90 -9.68 -11.99
CA ASP A 4 0.24 -8.91 -12.48
C ASP A 4 -0.20 -7.71 -13.31
N LYS A 5 0.67 -6.73 -13.50
CA LYS A 5 0.34 -5.49 -14.23
C LYS A 5 -0.07 -5.76 -15.69
N ASP A 6 0.35 -6.90 -16.24
CA ASP A 6 0.11 -7.33 -17.61
C ASP A 6 -1.09 -8.29 -17.75
N THR A 7 -1.82 -8.58 -16.68
CA THR A 7 -3.03 -9.40 -16.77
C THR A 7 -4.15 -8.60 -17.45
N PRO A 8 -4.67 -9.03 -18.61
CA PRO A 8 -5.90 -8.44 -19.15
C PRO A 8 -7.00 -8.53 -18.10
N ASP A 9 -7.82 -7.48 -17.98
CA ASP A 9 -8.92 -7.42 -17.02
C ASP A 9 -8.50 -7.45 -15.53
N ARG A 10 -7.25 -7.05 -15.21
CA ARG A 10 -6.75 -6.92 -13.82
C ARG A 10 -7.75 -6.25 -12.88
N TRP A 11 -8.29 -5.10 -13.27
CA TRP A 11 -9.20 -4.33 -12.42
C TRP A 11 -10.54 -5.02 -12.22
N TYR A 12 -11.00 -5.78 -13.22
CA TYR A 12 -12.21 -6.58 -13.13
C TYR A 12 -12.04 -7.72 -12.10
N ASN A 13 -10.92 -8.43 -12.16
CA ASN A 13 -10.61 -9.51 -11.22
C ASN A 13 -10.45 -9.00 -9.79
N VAL A 14 -9.79 -7.86 -9.61
CA VAL A 14 -9.61 -7.25 -8.28
C VAL A 14 -10.94 -6.71 -7.74
N ALA A 15 -11.78 -6.08 -8.58
CA ALA A 15 -13.11 -5.65 -8.18
C ALA A 15 -13.99 -6.82 -7.71
N HIS A 16 -13.95 -7.96 -8.42
CA HIS A 16 -14.61 -9.19 -8.02
C HIS A 16 -14.08 -9.74 -6.70
N ALA A 17 -12.75 -9.76 -6.53
CA ALA A 17 -12.13 -10.29 -5.32
C ALA A 17 -12.39 -9.42 -4.07
N VAL A 18 -12.41 -8.09 -4.23
CA VAL A 18 -12.67 -7.15 -3.13
C VAL A 18 -14.16 -7.11 -2.78
N GLY A 19 -15.04 -7.27 -3.77
CA GLY A 19 -16.48 -7.17 -3.60
C GLY A 19 -16.94 -5.73 -3.35
N GLY A 20 -18.08 -5.35 -3.94
CA GLY A 20 -18.73 -4.05 -3.68
C GLY A 20 -18.00 -2.82 -4.23
N LYS A 21 -17.04 -2.98 -5.16
CA LYS A 21 -16.37 -1.89 -5.86
C LYS A 21 -16.37 -2.13 -7.36
N THR A 22 -16.44 -1.08 -8.17
CA THR A 22 -16.30 -1.20 -9.62
C THR A 22 -14.82 -1.26 -10.05
N PRO A 23 -14.51 -1.79 -11.24
CA PRO A 23 -13.14 -1.80 -11.77
C PRO A 23 -12.51 -0.40 -11.82
N GLU A 24 -13.30 0.63 -12.12
CA GLU A 24 -12.86 2.03 -12.17
C GLU A 24 -12.48 2.55 -10.79
N GLU A 25 -13.28 2.25 -9.76
CA GLU A 25 -13.00 2.62 -8.37
C GLU A 25 -11.72 1.95 -7.87
N VAL A 26 -11.53 0.68 -8.21
CA VAL A 26 -10.31 -0.07 -7.87
C VAL A 26 -9.10 0.54 -8.55
N LYS A 27 -9.19 0.88 -9.84
CA LYS A 27 -8.11 1.52 -10.59
C LYS A 27 -7.73 2.87 -9.97
N LYS A 28 -8.72 3.73 -9.69
CA LYS A 28 -8.49 5.04 -9.06
C LYS A 28 -7.81 4.88 -7.70
N HIS A 29 -8.27 3.94 -6.89
CA HIS A 29 -7.68 3.70 -5.57
C HIS A 29 -6.23 3.20 -5.68
N TYR A 30 -5.94 2.33 -6.65
CA TYR A 30 -4.57 1.89 -6.90
C TYR A 30 -3.65 3.04 -7.30
N GLU A 31 -4.10 3.97 -8.15
CA GLU A 31 -3.30 5.13 -8.56
C GLU A 31 -2.92 6.01 -7.35
N LEU A 32 -3.86 6.24 -6.43
CA LEU A 32 -3.61 6.96 -5.18
C LEU A 32 -2.58 6.24 -4.30
N LEU A 33 -2.70 4.92 -4.13
CA LEU A 33 -1.75 4.14 -3.35
C LEU A 33 -0.34 4.18 -3.95
N VAL A 34 -0.22 4.15 -5.27
CA VAL A 34 1.08 4.29 -5.96
C VAL A 34 1.66 5.69 -5.73
N GLU A 35 0.83 6.72 -5.74
CA GLU A 35 1.26 8.08 -5.43
C GLU A 35 1.74 8.22 -3.97
N ASP A 36 1.01 7.66 -3.01
CA ASP A 36 1.40 7.66 -1.60
C ASP A 36 2.75 6.97 -1.37
N ILE A 37 2.95 5.79 -1.99
CA ILE A 37 4.23 5.07 -1.91
C ILE A 37 5.36 5.93 -2.45
N LYS A 38 5.18 6.59 -3.60
CA LYS A 38 6.19 7.52 -4.15
C LYS A 38 6.50 8.67 -3.19
N HIS A 39 5.50 9.19 -2.49
CA HIS A 39 5.70 10.24 -1.48
C HIS A 39 6.49 9.73 -0.28
N ILE A 40 6.21 8.52 0.19
CA ILE A 40 6.95 7.86 1.28
C ILE A 40 8.41 7.60 0.86
N GLU A 41 8.63 6.98 -0.30
CA GLU A 41 9.94 6.62 -0.82
C GLU A 41 10.81 7.84 -1.15
N SER A 42 10.20 8.96 -1.55
CA SER A 42 10.92 10.22 -1.78
C SER A 42 11.29 10.97 -0.49
N GLY A 43 11.01 10.41 0.69
CA GLY A 43 11.32 11.03 1.99
C GLY A 43 10.51 12.29 2.28
N LYS A 44 9.39 12.50 1.56
CA LYS A 44 8.49 13.65 1.74
C LYS A 44 7.52 13.47 2.91
N VAL A 45 7.47 12.28 3.49
CA VAL A 45 6.67 11.99 4.68
C VAL A 45 7.61 11.93 5.88
N PRO A 46 7.47 12.84 6.87
CA PRO A 46 8.29 12.77 8.09
C PRO A 46 7.96 11.47 8.84
N PHE A 47 8.98 10.74 9.25
CA PHE A 47 8.77 9.56 10.09
C PHE A 47 8.07 9.98 11.39
N PRO A 48 7.00 9.28 11.79
CA PRO A 48 6.44 9.46 13.12
C PRO A 48 7.53 9.26 14.17
N ASN A 49 7.50 10.07 15.23
CA ASN A 49 8.39 9.88 16.38
C ASN A 49 7.91 8.64 17.17
N TYR A 50 8.18 7.46 16.63
CA TYR A 50 8.00 6.21 17.34
C TYR A 50 8.94 6.25 18.54
N LYS A 51 8.38 6.35 19.75
CA LYS A 51 9.16 6.09 20.98
C LYS A 51 9.81 4.74 20.78
N LYS A 52 11.13 4.70 20.63
CA LYS A 52 11.87 3.46 20.78
C LYS A 52 11.53 3.00 22.18
N ILE A 53 10.78 1.91 22.30
CA ILE A 53 10.77 1.16 23.54
C ILE A 53 12.22 0.74 23.67
N SER A 54 12.99 1.48 24.47
CA SER A 54 14.29 1.04 24.92
C SER A 54 14.02 -0.31 25.55
N ALA A 55 14.35 -1.38 24.83
CA ALA A 55 14.48 -2.66 25.44
C ALA A 55 15.60 -2.46 26.47
N SER A 56 15.21 -2.24 27.71
CA SER A 56 15.97 -2.63 28.88
C SER A 56 16.16 -4.14 28.76
N HIS A 57 17.13 -4.56 27.95
CA HIS A 57 17.84 -5.80 28.19
C HIS A 57 19.07 -5.40 28.97
N GLU A 58 18.86 -5.40 30.28
CA GLU A 58 19.88 -5.56 31.29
C GLU A 58 20.60 -6.88 30.99
N GLU A 59 21.76 -6.80 30.34
CA GLU A 59 22.74 -7.89 30.35
C GLU A 59 23.73 -7.62 31.48
N LYS A 60 23.79 -8.61 32.37
CA LYS A 60 24.65 -8.74 33.54
C LYS A 60 26.12 -8.86 33.17
#